data_AF-A0A3C2BVJ8-F1
#
_entry.id   AF-A0A3C2BVJ8-F1
#
_cell.length_a   1.000
_cell.length_b   1.000
_cell.length_c   1.000
_cell.angle_alpha   90.00
_cell.angle_beta   90.00
_cell.angle_gamma   90.00
#
_symmetry.space_group_name_H-M   'P 1'
#
loop_
_entity.id
_entity.type
_entity.pdbx_description
1 polymer ?
#
loop_
_entity_poly.entity_id
_entity_poly.type
_entity_poly.pdbx_seq_one_letter_code
_entity_poly.pdbx_strand_id
1 'polypeptide(L)'
;NDVDNISQSLQQSISQAVTSVLTVVGVLVMMVILSPTLALIALVTVPLTLGITALIAKRSQKLFVAQWKHTGELNGQIEETYTGHALVKVFGRQREVDERFRQKNVELYEASFGAQFISGLIMPAMTFIGNLVYVGIAVVGGLQVASGAMQLGDVQAFIQYSRQFTQPLAQLGSMANLLQSGVASAERVFELLDTSEESADPPSGGPASAGHGRLVFEDVSFSYSPDKPLISSLSLVAEPGQTVAIVGPTGAGKTT
;
A
#
# COMPACT_ATOMS: atom_id res chain seq x y z
N ASN A 1 3.44 10.22 -9.59
CA ASN A 1 3.39 8.94 -8.84
C ASN A 1 1.99 8.68 -8.30
N ASP A 2 1.45 9.48 -7.37
CA ASP A 2 0.09 9.22 -6.85
C ASP A 2 -1.01 9.36 -7.89
N VAL A 3 -0.98 10.40 -8.72
CA VAL A 3 -1.91 10.56 -9.85
C VAL A 3 -1.81 9.39 -10.85
N ASP A 4 -0.59 8.94 -11.15
CA ASP A 4 -0.37 7.78 -12.03
C ASP A 4 -0.92 6.49 -11.41
N ASN A 5 -0.71 6.29 -10.11
CA ASN A 5 -1.19 5.14 -9.37
C ASN A 5 -2.72 5.11 -9.32
N ILE A 6 -3.37 6.26 -9.11
CA ILE A 6 -4.83 6.40 -9.21
C ILE A 6 -5.30 6.00 -10.60
N SER A 7 -4.70 6.57 -11.65
CA SER A 7 -5.06 6.29 -13.05
C SER A 7 -4.90 4.81 -13.40
N GLN A 8 -3.75 4.22 -13.09
CA GLN A 8 -3.46 2.81 -13.37
C GLN A 8 -4.38 1.89 -12.56
N SER A 9 -4.58 2.17 -11.27
CA SER A 9 -5.43 1.38 -10.38
C SER A 9 -6.89 1.40 -10.87
N LEU A 10 -7.42 2.56 -11.24
CA LEU A 10 -8.79 2.68 -11.76
C LEU A 10 -8.94 1.99 -13.12
N GLN A 11 -8.06 2.27 -14.08
CA GLN A 11 -8.17 1.70 -15.42
C GLN A 11 -8.06 0.17 -15.41
N GLN A 12 -7.03 -0.37 -14.75
CA GLN A 12 -6.82 -1.82 -14.69
C GLN A 12 -7.89 -2.49 -13.83
N SER A 13 -8.18 -1.95 -12.64
CA SER A 13 -9.12 -2.61 -11.73
C SER A 13 -10.53 -2.62 -12.28
N ILE A 14 -11.02 -1.52 -12.86
CA ILE A 14 -12.38 -1.48 -13.41
C ILE A 14 -12.48 -2.41 -14.62
N SER A 15 -11.56 -2.32 -15.57
CA SER A 15 -11.58 -3.17 -16.77
C SER A 15 -11.51 -4.66 -16.40
N GLN A 16 -10.64 -5.00 -15.46
CA GLN A 16 -10.50 -6.38 -15.00
C GLN A 16 -11.68 -6.84 -14.14
N ALA A 17 -12.29 -5.96 -13.35
CA ALA A 17 -13.49 -6.27 -12.57
C ALA A 17 -14.67 -6.58 -13.51
N VAL A 18 -14.91 -5.72 -14.49
CA VAL A 18 -15.97 -5.90 -15.49
C VAL A 18 -15.75 -7.20 -16.24
N THR A 19 -14.54 -7.44 -16.75
CA THR A 19 -14.20 -8.68 -17.46
C THR A 19 -14.37 -9.91 -16.56
N SER A 20 -13.94 -9.84 -15.30
CA SER A 20 -14.06 -10.94 -14.34
C SER A 20 -15.51 -11.25 -14.01
N VAL A 21 -16.33 -10.22 -13.75
CA VAL A 21 -17.76 -10.39 -13.46
C VAL A 21 -18.49 -10.96 -14.67
N LEU A 22 -18.28 -10.40 -15.87
CA LEU A 22 -18.88 -10.92 -17.10
C LEU A 22 -18.45 -12.36 -17.39
N THR A 23 -17.18 -12.69 -17.16
CA THR A 23 -16.67 -14.06 -17.33
C THR A 23 -17.31 -15.01 -16.32
N VAL A 24 -17.34 -14.65 -15.04
CA VAL A 24 -17.93 -15.49 -13.98
C VAL A 24 -19.40 -15.73 -14.26
N VAL A 25 -20.17 -14.69 -14.58
CA VAL A 25 -21.60 -14.80 -14.89
C VAL A 25 -21.82 -15.60 -16.17
N GLY A 26 -21.09 -15.31 -17.25
CA GLY A 26 -21.23 -16.01 -18.53
C GLY A 26 -20.90 -17.49 -18.43
N VAL A 27 -19.78 -17.82 -17.77
CA VAL A 27 -19.35 -19.21 -17.53
C VAL A 27 -20.35 -19.92 -16.62
N LEU A 28 -20.82 -19.29 -15.55
CA LEU A 28 -21.82 -19.88 -14.65
C LEU A 28 -23.13 -20.21 -15.39
N VAL A 29 -23.62 -19.29 -16.23
CA VAL A 29 -24.81 -19.51 -17.07
C VAL A 29 -24.59 -20.71 -17.99
N MET A 30 -23.45 -20.78 -18.68
CA MET A 30 -23.13 -21.92 -19.55
C MET A 30 -23.02 -23.24 -18.78
N MET A 31 -22.43 -23.23 -17.58
CA MET A 31 -22.33 -24.42 -16.71
C MET A 31 -23.72 -24.92 -16.28
N VAL A 32 -24.61 -24.01 -15.88
CA VAL A 32 -25.98 -24.37 -15.47
C VAL A 32 -26.79 -24.90 -16.66
N ILE A 33 -26.62 -24.33 -17.86
CA ILE A 33 -27.27 -24.83 -19.09
C ILE A 33 -26.79 -26.23 -19.45
N LEU A 34 -25.48 -26.51 -19.36
CA LEU A 34 -24.91 -27.82 -19.70
C LEU A 34 -25.30 -28.91 -18.69
N SER A 35 -25.10 -28.65 -17.39
CA SER A 35 -25.51 -29.58 -16.34
C SER A 35 -25.60 -28.88 -14.99
N PRO A 36 -26.82 -28.70 -14.45
CA PRO A 36 -27.02 -28.14 -13.11
C PRO A 36 -26.32 -28.94 -12.01
N THR A 37 -26.18 -30.26 -12.20
CA THR A 37 -25.52 -31.14 -11.21
C THR A 37 -24.02 -30.89 -11.14
N LEU A 38 -23.34 -30.79 -12.29
CA LEU A 38 -21.92 -30.46 -12.34
C LEU A 38 -21.68 -29.00 -11.92
N ALA A 39 -22.62 -28.09 -12.22
CA ALA A 39 -22.56 -26.70 -11.79
C ALA A 39 -22.61 -26.58 -10.27
N LEU A 40 -23.43 -27.38 -9.57
CA LEU A 40 -23.46 -27.42 -8.12
C LEU A 40 -22.13 -27.88 -7.53
N ILE A 41 -21.49 -28.91 -8.12
CA ILE A 41 -20.16 -29.39 -7.70
C ILE A 41 -19.15 -28.25 -7.82
N ALA A 42 -19.13 -27.55 -8.96
CA ALA A 42 -18.24 -26.40 -9.14
C ALA A 42 -18.56 -25.26 -8.16
N LEU A 43 -19.83 -24.98 -7.89
CA LEU A 43 -20.22 -23.90 -6.98
C LEU A 43 -19.79 -24.17 -5.53
N VAL A 44 -19.86 -25.42 -5.06
CA VAL A 44 -19.38 -25.85 -3.74
C VAL A 44 -17.87 -25.65 -3.57
N THR A 45 -17.11 -25.62 -4.66
CA THR A 45 -15.66 -25.43 -4.59
C THR A 45 -15.28 -23.98 -4.28
N VAL A 46 -16.18 -23.02 -4.53
CA VAL A 46 -15.97 -21.60 -4.20
C VAL A 46 -15.89 -21.38 -2.68
N PRO A 47 -16.89 -21.74 -1.84
CA PRO A 47 -16.78 -21.55 -0.41
C PRO A 47 -15.66 -22.39 0.20
N LEU A 48 -15.37 -23.58 -0.34
CA LEU A 48 -14.24 -24.41 0.09
C LEU A 48 -12.91 -23.68 -0.14
N THR A 49 -12.73 -23.13 -1.33
CA THR A 49 -11.56 -22.34 -1.72
C THR A 49 -11.42 -21.09 -0.86
N LEU A 50 -12.48 -20.30 -0.74
CA LEU A 50 -12.48 -19.10 0.09
C LEU A 50 -12.17 -19.42 1.56
N GLY A 51 -12.73 -20.50 2.09
CA GLY A 51 -12.47 -20.93 3.46
C GLY A 51 -11.00 -21.32 3.70
N ILE A 52 -10.41 -22.12 2.80
CA ILE A 52 -9.01 -22.52 2.89
C ILE A 52 -8.08 -21.31 2.72
N THR A 53 -8.33 -20.46 1.72
CA THR A 53 -7.55 -19.24 1.52
C THR A 53 -7.66 -18.31 2.71
N ALA A 54 -8.87 -18.08 3.25
CA ALA A 54 -9.05 -17.23 4.42
C ALA A 54 -8.33 -17.78 5.66
N LEU A 55 -8.35 -19.10 5.86
CA LEU A 55 -7.64 -19.75 6.98
C LEU A 55 -6.12 -19.56 6.86
N ILE A 56 -5.56 -19.80 5.67
CA ILE A 56 -4.12 -19.63 5.41
C ILE A 56 -3.73 -18.15 5.51
N ALA A 57 -4.51 -17.26 4.88
CA ALA A 57 -4.28 -15.82 4.90
C ALA A 57 -4.32 -15.26 6.32
N LYS A 58 -5.29 -15.63 7.15
CA LYS A 58 -5.38 -15.19 8.55
C LYS A 58 -4.16 -15.60 9.38
N ARG A 59 -3.61 -16.78 9.11
CA ARG A 59 -2.40 -17.27 9.79
C ARG A 59 -1.15 -16.56 9.28
N SER A 60 -1.05 -16.36 7.98
CA SER A 60 0.05 -15.61 7.34
C SER A 60 0.09 -14.15 7.76
N GLN A 61 -1.08 -13.48 7.81
CA GLN A 61 -1.21 -12.08 8.19
C GLN A 61 -0.53 -11.78 9.54
N LYS A 62 -0.69 -12.67 10.54
CA LYS A 62 -0.03 -12.50 11.85
C LYS A 62 1.49 -12.47 11.74
N LEU A 63 2.06 -13.32 10.88
CA LEU A 63 3.50 -13.41 10.65
C LEU A 63 3.99 -12.22 9.83
N PHE A 64 3.22 -11.76 8.85
CA PHE A 64 3.53 -10.53 8.12
C PHE A 64 3.54 -9.31 9.06
N VAL A 65 2.58 -9.18 9.97
CA VAL A 65 2.59 -8.10 10.98
C VAL A 65 3.85 -8.15 11.85
N ALA A 66 4.27 -9.34 12.27
CA ALA A 66 5.53 -9.51 13.00
C ALA A 66 6.75 -9.13 12.14
N GLN A 67 6.79 -9.57 10.87
CA GLN A 67 7.83 -9.21 9.91
C GLN A 67 7.95 -7.69 9.75
N TRP A 68 6.84 -6.97 9.59
CA TRP A 68 6.85 -5.50 9.48
C TRP A 68 7.34 -4.84 10.76
N LYS A 69 6.93 -5.34 11.93
CA LYS A 69 7.41 -4.86 13.23
C LYS A 69 8.93 -5.02 13.36
N HIS A 70 9.45 -6.23 13.12
CA HIS A 70 10.89 -6.50 13.22
C HIS A 70 11.70 -5.74 12.18
N THR A 71 11.14 -5.50 10.99
CA THR A 71 11.77 -4.65 9.96
C THR A 71 11.92 -3.21 10.47
N GLY A 72 10.89 -2.66 11.11
CA GLY A 72 10.95 -1.33 11.73
C GLY A 72 11.97 -1.24 12.86
N GLU A 73 11.99 -2.22 13.77
CA GLU A 73 12.98 -2.29 14.86
C GLU A 73 14.42 -2.39 14.34
N LEU A 74 14.66 -3.23 13.33
CA LEU A 74 15.97 -3.40 12.71
C LEU A 74 16.42 -2.11 12.00
N ASN A 75 15.53 -1.46 11.25
CA ASN A 75 15.82 -0.19 10.58
C ASN A 75 16.12 0.92 11.59
N GLY A 76 15.38 1.00 12.70
CA GLY A 76 15.66 1.96 13.78
C GLY A 76 17.05 1.74 14.40
N GLN A 77 17.43 0.48 14.62
CA GLN A 77 18.78 0.15 15.09
C GLN A 77 19.86 0.53 14.07
N ILE A 78 19.62 0.31 12.78
CA ILE A 78 20.53 0.73 11.71
C ILE A 78 20.69 2.25 11.75
N GLU A 79 19.59 3.01 11.83
CA GLU A 79 19.61 4.47 11.87
C GLU A 79 20.39 5.00 13.10
N GLU A 80 20.14 4.46 14.29
CA GLU A 80 20.85 4.80 15.52
C GLU A 80 22.35 4.48 15.40
N THR A 81 22.69 3.32 14.83
CA THR A 81 24.09 2.88 14.68
C THR A 81 24.84 3.73 13.67
N TYR A 82 24.22 4.11 12.56
CA TYR A 82 24.84 4.97 11.54
C TYR A 82 25.02 6.39 12.07
N THR A 83 24.00 6.95 12.73
CA THR A 83 24.07 8.27 13.34
C THR A 83 25.11 8.31 14.46
N GLY A 84 25.18 7.25 15.27
CA GLY A 84 26.12 7.08 16.38
C GLY A 84 27.46 6.42 16.00
N HIS A 85 27.78 6.24 14.71
CA HIS A 85 28.91 5.41 14.28
C HIS A 85 30.25 5.85 14.89
N ALA A 86 30.47 7.16 15.02
CA ALA A 86 31.65 7.72 15.65
C ALA A 86 31.78 7.26 17.11
N LEU A 87 30.68 7.26 17.87
CA LEU A 87 30.65 6.80 19.26
C LEU A 87 30.92 5.29 19.35
N VAL A 88 30.28 4.49 18.48
CA VAL A 88 30.52 3.03 18.42
C VAL A 88 32.00 2.73 18.16
N LYS A 89 32.66 3.50 17.28
CA LYS A 89 34.08 3.39 16.97
C LYS A 89 34.97 3.79 18.15
N VAL A 90 34.73 4.95 18.74
CA VAL A 90 35.55 5.50 19.84
C VAL A 90 35.47 4.61 21.08
N PHE A 91 34.30 4.05 21.40
CA PHE A 91 34.12 3.18 22.56
C PHE A 91 34.39 1.70 22.29
N GLY A 92 34.76 1.31 21.06
CA GLY A 92 35.10 -0.08 20.72
C GLY A 92 33.93 -1.06 20.84
N ARG A 93 32.68 -0.60 20.65
CA ARG A 93 31.44 -1.36 20.92
C ARG A 93 30.91 -2.14 19.72
N GLN A 94 31.70 -2.29 18.65
CA GLN A 94 31.24 -2.92 17.39
C GLN A 94 30.67 -4.33 17.59
N ARG A 95 31.32 -5.17 18.40
CA ARG A 95 30.86 -6.55 18.64
C ARG A 95 29.49 -6.60 19.32
N GLU A 96 29.23 -5.67 20.24
CA GLU A 96 27.95 -5.61 20.95
C GLU A 96 26.82 -5.12 20.05
N VAL A 97 27.13 -4.14 19.19
CA VAL A 97 26.18 -3.64 18.19
C VAL A 97 25.87 -4.72 17.16
N ASP A 98 26.89 -5.44 16.68
CA ASP A 98 26.75 -6.56 15.75
C ASP A 98 25.92 -7.70 16.36
N GLU A 99 26.14 -8.01 17.64
CA GLU A 99 25.35 -9.02 18.35
C GLU A 99 23.87 -8.64 18.44
N ARG A 100 23.58 -7.39 18.82
CA ARG A 100 22.21 -6.87 18.87
C ARG A 100 21.55 -6.91 17.50
N PHE A 101 22.28 -6.49 16.46
CA PHE A 101 21.81 -6.53 15.08
C PHE A 101 21.48 -7.96 14.65
N ARG A 102 22.38 -8.91 14.94
CA ARG A 102 22.19 -10.33 14.64
C ARG A 102 20.95 -10.91 15.29
N GLN A 103 20.69 -10.61 16.57
CA GLN A 103 19.49 -11.06 17.27
C GLN A 103 18.22 -10.55 16.59
N LYS A 104 18.17 -9.25 16.29
CA LYS A 104 17.01 -8.65 15.58
C LYS A 104 16.84 -9.16 14.16
N ASN A 105 17.94 -9.44 13.47
CA ASN A 105 17.90 -10.01 12.13
C ASN A 105 17.38 -11.46 12.14
N VAL A 106 17.68 -12.25 13.18
CA VAL A 106 17.11 -13.60 13.35
C VAL A 106 15.61 -13.53 13.60
N GLU A 107 15.13 -12.64 14.48
CA GLU A 107 13.69 -12.43 14.70
C GLU A 107 12.97 -12.06 13.38
N LEU A 108 13.56 -11.15 12.60
CA LEU A 108 13.05 -10.78 11.29
C LEU A 108 13.04 -11.98 10.32
N TYR A 109 14.11 -12.77 10.29
CA TYR A 109 14.22 -13.95 9.43
C TYR A 109 13.13 -14.98 9.75
N GLU A 110 12.94 -15.33 11.02
CA GLU A 110 11.94 -16.32 11.44
C GLU A 110 10.52 -15.87 11.09
N ALA A 111 10.19 -14.59 11.35
CA ALA A 111 8.90 -14.02 11.00
C ALA A 111 8.68 -14.02 9.47
N SER A 112 9.69 -13.61 8.70
CA SER A 112 9.62 -13.54 7.24
C SER A 112 9.51 -14.94 6.61
N PHE A 113 10.31 -15.89 7.09
CA PHE A 113 10.27 -17.27 6.64
C PHE A 113 8.90 -17.89 6.91
N GLY A 114 8.37 -17.73 8.13
CA GLY A 114 7.05 -18.20 8.49
C GLY A 114 5.95 -17.59 7.62
N ALA A 115 5.97 -16.26 7.43
CA ALA A 115 4.99 -15.55 6.60
C ALA A 115 5.02 -16.07 5.15
N GLN A 116 6.22 -16.20 4.57
CA GLN A 116 6.38 -16.65 3.20
C GLN A 116 6.04 -18.13 3.02
N PHE A 117 6.41 -18.98 3.97
CA PHE A 117 6.09 -20.41 3.94
C PHE A 117 4.57 -20.62 3.97
N ILE A 118 3.87 -19.99 4.93
CA ILE A 118 2.42 -20.13 5.05
C ILE A 118 1.70 -19.53 3.85
N SER A 119 2.11 -18.35 3.36
CA SER A 119 1.55 -17.76 2.13
C SER A 119 1.79 -18.64 0.91
N GLY A 120 2.97 -19.24 0.82
CA GLY A 120 3.36 -20.14 -0.26
C GLY A 120 2.49 -21.38 -0.37
N LEU A 121 1.79 -21.78 0.70
CA LEU A 121 0.85 -22.91 0.70
C LEU A 121 -0.47 -22.62 -0.05
N ILE A 122 -0.78 -21.34 -0.32
CA ILE A 122 -2.03 -20.98 -1.02
C ILE A 122 -2.07 -21.61 -2.41
N MET A 123 -1.01 -21.46 -3.22
CA MET A 123 -0.97 -21.96 -4.60
C MET A 123 -1.07 -23.50 -4.69
N PRO A 124 -0.29 -24.29 -3.91
CA PRO A 124 -0.47 -25.74 -3.84
C PRO A 124 -1.86 -26.16 -3.36
N ALA A 125 -2.43 -25.48 -2.36
CA ALA A 125 -3.78 -25.77 -1.87
C ALA A 125 -4.83 -25.52 -2.95
N MET A 126 -4.74 -24.41 -3.69
CA MET A 126 -5.59 -24.09 -4.83
C MET A 126 -5.49 -25.16 -5.93
N THR A 127 -4.26 -25.60 -6.25
CA THR A 127 -4.02 -26.65 -7.23
C THR A 127 -4.63 -27.98 -6.79
N PHE A 128 -4.49 -28.33 -5.51
CA PHE A 128 -5.08 -29.54 -4.94
C PHE A 128 -6.61 -29.51 -5.02
N ILE A 129 -7.24 -28.40 -4.63
CA ILE A 129 -8.69 -28.21 -4.76
C ILE A 129 -9.12 -28.33 -6.22
N GLY A 130 -8.43 -27.64 -7.13
CA GLY A 130 -8.69 -27.71 -8.57
C GLY A 130 -8.64 -29.14 -9.13
N ASN A 131 -7.68 -29.94 -8.67
CA ASN A 131 -7.59 -31.35 -9.05
C ASN A 131 -8.74 -32.18 -8.47
N LEU A 132 -9.21 -31.90 -7.24
CA LEU A 132 -10.41 -32.53 -6.70
C LEU A 132 -11.66 -32.17 -7.51
N VAL A 133 -11.79 -30.91 -7.95
CA VAL A 133 -12.89 -30.47 -8.84
C VAL A 133 -12.85 -31.23 -10.15
N TYR A 134 -11.66 -31.33 -10.76
CA TYR A 134 -11.45 -32.07 -12.00
C TYR A 134 -11.86 -33.54 -11.86
N VAL A 135 -11.42 -34.22 -10.79
CA VAL A 135 -11.80 -35.61 -10.52
C VAL A 135 -13.31 -35.74 -10.31
N GLY A 136 -13.92 -34.82 -9.54
CA GLY A 136 -15.37 -34.81 -9.31
C GLY A 136 -16.16 -34.68 -10.61
N ILE A 137 -15.77 -33.75 -11.48
CA ILE A 137 -16.38 -33.56 -12.81
C ILE A 137 -16.13 -34.78 -13.70
N ALA A 138 -14.93 -35.34 -13.71
CA ALA A 138 -14.61 -36.49 -14.55
C ALA A 138 -15.42 -37.74 -14.16
N VAL A 139 -15.58 -38.00 -12.86
CA VAL A 139 -16.36 -39.14 -12.35
C VAL A 139 -17.86 -38.94 -12.62
N VAL A 140 -18.43 -37.80 -12.20
CA VAL A 140 -19.88 -37.56 -12.34
C VAL A 140 -20.27 -37.32 -13.80
N GLY A 141 -19.46 -36.56 -14.54
CA GLY A 141 -19.66 -36.34 -15.98
C GLY A 141 -19.48 -37.63 -16.78
N GLY A 142 -18.49 -38.45 -16.45
CA GLY A 142 -18.30 -39.77 -17.07
C GLY A 142 -19.50 -40.69 -16.87
N LEU A 143 -20.10 -40.69 -15.67
CA LEU A 143 -21.34 -41.42 -15.40
C LEU A 143 -22.53 -40.89 -16.22
N GLN A 144 -22.66 -39.56 -16.36
CA GLN A 144 -23.73 -38.95 -17.18
C GLN A 144 -23.56 -39.23 -18.67
N VAL A 145 -22.33 -39.32 -19.16
CA VAL A 145 -22.04 -39.73 -20.54
C VAL A 145 -22.38 -41.21 -20.73
N ALA A 146 -21.99 -42.07 -19.79
CA ALA A 146 -22.30 -43.49 -19.83
C ALA A 146 -23.81 -43.76 -19.77
N SER A 147 -24.58 -42.92 -19.08
CA SER A 147 -26.05 -43.01 -19.03
C SER A 147 -26.75 -42.35 -20.22
N GLY A 148 -26.01 -41.75 -21.17
CA GLY A 148 -26.57 -41.03 -22.32
C GLY A 148 -27.23 -39.68 -21.99
N ALA A 149 -27.04 -39.16 -20.78
CA ALA A 149 -27.60 -37.88 -20.35
C ALA A 149 -26.79 -36.67 -20.84
N MET A 150 -25.55 -36.90 -21.28
CA MET A 150 -24.60 -35.86 -21.68
C MET A 150 -23.69 -36.39 -22.81
N GLN A 151 -23.24 -35.51 -23.72
CA GLN A 151 -22.24 -35.88 -24.72
C GLN A 151 -20.83 -35.78 -24.15
N LEU A 152 -19.88 -36.57 -24.69
CA LEU A 152 -18.48 -36.48 -24.26
C LEU A 152 -17.90 -35.06 -24.42
N GLY A 153 -18.32 -34.34 -25.47
CA GLY A 153 -17.93 -32.95 -25.70
C GLY A 153 -18.39 -31.99 -24.62
N ASP A 154 -19.55 -32.23 -24.02
CA ASP A 154 -20.09 -31.41 -22.94
C ASP A 154 -19.25 -31.55 -21.67
N VAL A 155 -18.78 -32.75 -21.34
CA VAL A 155 -17.87 -32.96 -20.19
C VAL A 155 -16.54 -32.24 -20.40
N GLN A 156 -15.98 -32.31 -21.61
CA GLN A 156 -14.76 -31.59 -21.95
C GLN A 156 -14.95 -30.07 -21.84
N ALA A 157 -16.05 -29.54 -22.38
CA ALA A 157 -16.41 -28.13 -22.25
C ALA A 157 -16.59 -27.73 -20.77
N PHE A 158 -17.22 -28.59 -19.97
CA PHE A 158 -17.45 -28.35 -18.56
C PHE A 158 -16.14 -28.26 -17.76
N ILE A 159 -15.16 -29.12 -18.06
CA ILE A 159 -13.82 -29.05 -17.46
C ILE A 159 -13.15 -27.71 -17.77
N GLN A 160 -13.28 -27.22 -19.01
CA GLN A 160 -12.73 -25.92 -19.40
C GLN A 160 -13.44 -24.77 -18.66
N TYR A 161 -14.76 -24.78 -18.63
CA TYR A 161 -15.56 -23.79 -17.91
C TYR A 161 -15.26 -23.77 -16.40
N SER A 162 -15.08 -24.94 -15.77
CA SER A 162 -14.71 -25.01 -14.35
C SER A 162 -13.37 -24.33 -14.05
N ARG A 163 -12.37 -24.49 -14.92
CA ARG A 163 -11.09 -23.77 -14.78
C ARG A 163 -11.25 -22.28 -15.02
N GLN A 164 -12.04 -21.89 -16.02
CA GLN A 164 -12.32 -20.48 -16.34
C GLN A 164 -13.15 -19.80 -15.25
N PHE A 165 -13.95 -20.54 -14.48
CA PHE A 165 -14.74 -20.00 -13.37
C PHE A 165 -13.88 -19.70 -12.13
N THR A 166 -12.85 -20.51 -11.87
CA THR A 166 -12.01 -20.37 -10.67
C THR A 166 -10.91 -19.31 -10.81
N GLN A 167 -10.41 -19.07 -12.02
CA GLN A 167 -9.34 -18.10 -12.28
C GLN A 167 -9.72 -16.63 -11.97
N PRO A 168 -10.88 -16.10 -12.40
CA PRO A 168 -11.30 -14.73 -12.08
C PRO A 168 -11.50 -14.50 -10.57
N LEU A 169 -11.93 -15.52 -9.82
CA LEU A 169 -12.08 -15.42 -8.37
C LEU A 169 -10.76 -15.13 -7.66
N ALA A 170 -9.66 -15.75 -8.14
CA ALA A 170 -8.32 -15.45 -7.64
C ALA A 170 -7.88 -14.01 -8.00
N GLN A 171 -8.22 -13.55 -9.20
CA GLN A 171 -7.90 -12.18 -9.65
C GLN A 171 -8.62 -11.13 -8.81
N LEU A 172 -9.92 -11.31 -8.54
CA LEU A 172 -10.71 -10.41 -7.68
C LEU A 172 -10.07 -10.24 -6.30
N GLY A 173 -9.50 -11.30 -5.72
CA GLY A 173 -8.77 -11.22 -4.46
C GLY A 173 -7.51 -10.35 -4.54
N SER A 174 -6.75 -10.46 -5.63
CA SER A 174 -5.53 -9.65 -5.83
C SER A 174 -5.83 -8.17 -6.07
N MET A 175 -6.97 -7.85 -6.68
CA MET A 175 -7.39 -6.49 -6.99
C MET A 175 -7.70 -5.65 -5.75
N ALA A 176 -8.06 -6.28 -4.62
CA ALA A 176 -8.30 -5.58 -3.36
C ALA A 176 -7.07 -4.77 -2.92
N ASN A 177 -5.85 -5.32 -3.09
CA ASN A 177 -4.61 -4.63 -2.77
C ASN A 177 -4.36 -3.42 -3.69
N LEU A 178 -4.65 -3.56 -4.99
CA LEU A 178 -4.50 -2.49 -5.97
C LEU A 178 -5.49 -1.35 -5.70
N LEU A 179 -6.76 -1.69 -5.43
CA LEU A 179 -7.78 -0.72 -5.04
C LEU A 179 -7.41 0.02 -3.75
N GLN A 180 -6.91 -0.68 -2.73
CA GLN A 180 -6.48 -0.06 -1.48
C GLN A 180 -5.34 0.95 -1.70
N SER A 181 -4.36 0.59 -2.53
CA SER A 181 -3.27 1.50 -2.93
C SER A 181 -3.80 2.74 -3.65
N GLY A 182 -4.72 2.55 -4.61
CA GLY A 182 -5.35 3.65 -5.35
C GLY A 182 -6.12 4.61 -4.45
N VAL A 183 -6.87 4.10 -3.47
CA VAL A 183 -7.59 4.92 -2.48
C VAL A 183 -6.62 5.76 -1.64
N ALA A 184 -5.55 5.16 -1.13
CA ALA A 184 -4.55 5.88 -0.33
C ALA A 184 -3.78 6.96 -1.13
N SER A 185 -3.57 6.74 -2.44
CA SER A 185 -3.03 7.79 -3.33
C SER A 185 -4.06 8.89 -3.59
N ALA A 186 -5.33 8.55 -3.75
CA ALA A 186 -6.41 9.53 -3.93
C ALA A 186 -6.54 10.43 -2.70
N GLU A 187 -6.56 9.86 -1.49
CA GLU A 187 -6.60 10.63 -0.23
C GLU A 187 -5.49 11.67 -0.17
N ARG A 188 -4.22 11.30 -0.48
CA ARG A 188 -3.10 12.24 -0.46
C ARG A 188 -3.18 13.33 -1.53
N VAL A 189 -3.70 13.01 -2.72
CA VAL A 189 -3.90 14.01 -3.77
C VAL A 189 -5.01 14.99 -3.37
N PHE A 190 -6.12 14.50 -2.85
CA PHE A 190 -7.21 15.35 -2.37
C PHE A 190 -6.79 16.18 -1.16
N GLU A 191 -6.02 15.62 -0.22
CA GLU A 191 -5.45 16.36 0.91
C GLU A 191 -4.60 17.56 0.45
N LEU A 192 -3.77 17.37 -0.57
CA LEU A 192 -2.98 18.47 -1.16
C LEU A 192 -3.87 19.52 -1.86
N LEU A 193 -4.89 19.08 -2.61
CA LEU A 193 -5.80 19.99 -3.31
C LEU A 193 -6.73 20.76 -2.35
N ASP A 194 -7.07 20.16 -1.22
CA ASP A 194 -7.92 20.75 -0.18
C ASP A 194 -7.11 21.58 0.84
N THR A 195 -5.77 21.59 0.72
CA THR A 195 -4.91 22.44 1.56
C THR A 195 -5.25 23.90 1.28
N SER A 196 -5.47 24.68 2.34
CA SER A 196 -5.75 26.10 2.24
C SER A 196 -4.61 26.82 1.51
N GLU A 197 -4.93 27.50 0.41
CA GLU A 197 -3.99 28.40 -0.26
C GLU A 197 -3.53 29.49 0.73
N GLU A 198 -2.26 29.88 0.64
CA GLU A 198 -1.78 31.05 1.36
C GLU A 198 -2.60 32.28 0.93
N SER A 199 -2.89 33.16 1.88
CA SER A 199 -3.60 34.40 1.61
C SER A 199 -2.91 35.14 0.48
N ALA A 200 -3.67 35.49 -0.57
CA ALA A 200 -3.14 36.29 -1.68
C ALA A 200 -2.45 37.54 -1.13
N ASP A 201 -1.29 37.87 -1.71
CA ASP A 201 -0.64 39.14 -1.42
C ASP A 201 -1.66 40.28 -1.62
N PRO A 202 -1.67 41.28 -0.72
CA PRO A 202 -2.49 42.47 -0.93
C PRO A 202 -2.19 43.04 -2.33
N PRO A 203 -3.20 43.61 -3.02
CA PRO A 203 -3.05 44.06 -4.40
C PRO A 203 -1.80 44.93 -4.53
N SER A 204 -0.85 44.46 -5.35
CA SER A 204 0.46 45.09 -5.49
C SER A 204 0.26 46.55 -5.91
N GLY A 205 0.73 47.46 -5.06
CA GLY A 205 0.66 48.90 -5.31
C GLY A 205 1.62 49.33 -6.41
N GLY A 206 1.38 48.91 -7.65
CA GLY A 206 2.20 49.24 -8.82
C GLY A 206 3.69 48.88 -8.69
N PRO A 207 4.49 49.15 -9.72
CA PRO A 207 5.95 49.10 -9.57
C PRO A 207 6.38 50.18 -8.57
N ALA A 208 7.08 49.78 -7.51
CA ALA A 208 7.65 50.70 -6.54
C ALA A 208 8.55 51.73 -7.26
N SER A 209 8.28 53.02 -7.08
CA SER A 209 9.23 54.07 -7.49
C SER A 209 10.57 53.82 -6.81
N ALA A 210 11.69 54.01 -7.52
CA ALA A 210 13.04 53.79 -7.00
C ALA A 210 13.22 54.48 -5.63
N GLY A 211 13.06 53.71 -4.55
CA GLY A 211 13.08 54.22 -3.19
C GLY A 211 14.50 54.59 -2.79
N HIS A 212 14.64 55.59 -1.90
CA HIS A 212 15.94 56.07 -1.43
C HIS A 212 16.70 55.07 -0.53
N GLY A 213 16.25 53.82 -0.38
CA GLY A 213 16.94 52.77 0.39
C GLY A 213 16.78 52.86 1.91
N ARG A 214 15.80 53.62 2.41
CA ARG A 214 15.44 53.67 3.83
C ARG A 214 14.55 52.47 4.18
N LEU A 215 14.92 51.73 5.22
CA LEU A 215 14.18 50.57 5.70
C LEU A 215 13.64 50.83 7.11
N VAL A 216 12.37 50.49 7.33
CA VAL A 216 11.69 50.70 8.61
C VAL A 216 10.91 49.45 9.00
N PHE A 217 11.18 48.92 10.18
CA PHE A 217 10.29 48.05 10.93
C PHE A 217 9.58 48.91 11.97
N GLU A 218 8.25 48.94 11.97
CA GLU A 218 7.44 49.62 13.00
C GLU A 218 6.59 48.59 13.74
N ASP A 219 6.88 48.39 15.02
CA ASP A 219 6.17 47.49 15.93
C ASP A 219 5.89 46.08 15.36
N VAL A 220 6.91 45.51 14.69
CA VAL A 220 6.75 44.24 13.99
C VAL A 220 6.81 43.07 14.96
N SER A 221 5.80 42.21 14.90
CA SER A 221 5.74 40.95 15.64
C SER A 221 5.56 39.79 14.66
N PHE A 222 6.29 38.69 14.87
CA PHE A 222 6.26 37.53 13.97
C PHE A 222 6.38 36.21 14.74
N SER A 223 5.70 35.19 14.23
CA SER A 223 5.71 33.83 14.75
C SER A 223 5.43 32.81 13.65
N TYR A 224 6.21 31.73 13.56
CA TYR A 224 5.90 30.60 12.69
C TYR A 224 4.73 29.74 13.20
N SER A 225 4.42 29.83 14.49
CA SER A 225 3.30 29.14 15.14
C SER A 225 2.67 30.09 16.15
N PRO A 226 1.33 30.14 16.25
CA PRO A 226 0.62 31.05 17.17
C PRO A 226 1.07 30.92 18.63
N ASP A 227 1.48 29.72 19.03
CA ASP A 227 1.82 29.40 20.43
C ASP A 227 3.27 29.74 20.80
N LYS A 228 4.10 30.15 19.82
CA LYS A 228 5.52 30.42 20.01
C LYS A 228 5.90 31.74 19.33
N PRO A 229 5.72 32.88 20.02
CA PRO A 229 6.18 34.17 19.50
C PRO A 229 7.71 34.14 19.30
N LEU A 230 8.18 34.62 18.14
CA LEU A 230 9.60 34.65 17.80
C LEU A 230 10.16 36.07 17.81
N ILE A 231 9.48 37.00 17.14
CA ILE A 231 9.78 38.43 17.14
C ILE A 231 8.62 39.14 17.82
N SER A 232 8.90 40.01 18.78
CA SER A 232 7.91 40.80 19.49
C SER A 232 8.27 42.28 19.44
N SER A 233 7.35 43.10 18.91
CA SER A 233 7.41 44.57 18.92
C SER A 233 8.75 45.16 18.44
N LEU A 234 9.28 44.64 17.32
CA LEU A 234 10.53 45.11 16.74
C LEU A 234 10.29 46.44 16.02
N SER A 235 10.93 47.51 16.51
CA SER A 235 11.00 48.80 15.83
C SER A 235 12.45 49.13 15.50
N LEU A 236 12.77 49.28 14.22
CA LEU A 236 14.12 49.54 13.71
C LEU A 236 14.04 50.45 12.49
N VAL A 237 14.89 51.48 12.44
CA VAL A 237 15.09 52.32 11.26
C VAL A 237 16.52 52.16 10.78
N ALA A 238 16.71 51.80 9.51
CA ALA A 238 18.01 51.80 8.84
C ALA A 238 18.01 52.84 7.72
N GLU A 239 18.87 53.85 7.88
CA GLU A 239 19.01 54.94 6.92
C GLU A 239 19.92 54.57 5.74
N PRO A 240 19.75 55.22 4.57
CA PRO A 240 20.56 54.91 3.39
C PRO A 240 22.07 55.03 3.67
N GLY A 241 22.83 54.00 3.28
CA GLY A 241 24.27 53.93 3.50
C GLY A 241 24.70 53.43 4.88
N GLN A 242 23.77 53.13 5.78
CA GLN A 242 24.10 52.48 7.06
C GLN A 242 24.36 50.98 6.90
N THR A 243 25.35 50.48 7.64
CA THR A 243 25.56 49.04 7.82
C THR A 243 25.07 48.64 9.21
N VAL A 244 23.99 47.86 9.28
CA VAL A 244 23.40 47.38 10.53
C VAL A 244 23.81 45.93 10.75
N ALA A 245 24.33 45.61 11.93
CA ALA A 245 24.65 44.25 12.33
C ALA A 245 23.59 43.72 13.31
N ILE A 246 22.98 42.57 12.99
CA ILE A 246 22.05 41.87 13.88
C ILE A 246 22.84 40.79 14.62
N VAL A 247 23.03 40.98 15.94
CA VAL A 247 23.84 40.10 16.78
C VAL A 247 23.00 39.57 17.93
N GLY A 248 23.18 38.30 18.27
CA GLY A 248 22.43 37.63 19.34
C GLY A 248 22.67 36.12 19.34
N PRO A 249 22.28 35.41 20.41
CA PRO A 249 22.48 33.97 20.52
C PRO A 249 21.74 33.18 19.42
N THR A 250 22.15 31.94 19.17
CA THR A 250 21.45 31.05 18.23
C THR A 250 20.00 30.87 18.65
N GLY A 251 19.06 30.95 17.70
CA GLY A 251 17.62 30.90 17.97
C GLY A 251 16.96 32.23 18.30
N ALA A 252 17.71 33.34 18.39
CA ALA A 252 17.15 34.68 18.67
C ALA A 252 16.40 35.34 17.48
N GLY A 253 16.04 34.59 16.45
CA GLY A 253 15.25 35.12 15.31
C GLY A 253 16.01 35.94 14.26
N LYS A 254 17.35 35.96 14.26
CA LYS A 254 18.16 36.82 13.35
C LYS A 254 18.01 36.55 11.85
N THR A 255 17.58 35.34 11.47
CA THR A 255 17.41 34.91 10.08
C THR A 255 15.95 35.06 9.61
N THR A 256 15.03 35.21 10.55
CA THR A 256 13.62 35.44 10.30
C THR A 256 13.39 36.92 10.04
#